data_AF-R6RNL3-F1
#
_entry.id   AF-R6RNL3-F1
#
_cell.length_a   1.000
_cell.length_b   1.000
_cell.length_c   1.000
_cell.angle_alpha   90.00
_cell.angle_beta   90.00
_cell.angle_gamma   90.00
#
_symmetry.space_group_name_H-M   'P 1'
#
loop_
_entity.id
_entity.type
_entity.pdbx_description
1 polymer ?
#
loop_
_entity_poly.entity_id
_entity_poly.type
_entity_poly.pdbx_seq_one_letter_code
_entity_poly.pdbx_strand_id
1 'polypeptide(L)'
;MKNLLGINITEKENQEMPIDRFSIKSASSALVDEKNQYLEKINSMKRKQFSSWLLPVIMILIITAVMSFNNLVSKDPKPVNSIVMFSVSIILAFILLIYYLIKKNKFINSSEIKDYYQKIEIIDQKINEELNIPSSTIKIDLLATIYKIKDGKTIVRKNGFDAVNYEFVVFSKEDNIYLFDGAKIYEFEKSMFKKIILSNTKARVPFWNKNEKFSEYKIKRDNLGMYLIKYDQIILNDGFNEYEIIIPTYDIEKFNSLLNLKIEEN
;
A
#
# COMPACT_ATOMS: atom_id res chain seq x y z
N MET A 1 1.18 -7.34 -11.85
CA MET A 1 1.70 -8.23 -10.78
C MET A 1 0.57 -9.15 -10.39
N LYS A 2 0.83 -10.45 -10.23
CA LYS A 2 -0.16 -11.46 -9.88
C LYS A 2 -0.16 -11.68 -8.35
N ASN A 3 -1.36 -11.97 -7.87
CA ASN A 3 -1.85 -12.19 -6.51
C ASN A 3 -2.18 -10.95 -5.66
N LEU A 4 -3.48 -10.78 -5.41
CA LEU A 4 -4.07 -9.65 -4.68
C LEU A 4 -4.82 -10.08 -3.41
N LEU A 5 -5.19 -11.36 -3.24
CA LEU A 5 -6.17 -11.72 -2.21
C LEU A 5 -5.78 -12.88 -1.30
N GLY A 6 -5.07 -13.94 -1.71
CA GLY A 6 -4.82 -15.02 -0.74
C GLY A 6 -3.75 -16.05 -1.06
N ILE A 7 -3.44 -16.85 -0.04
CA ILE A 7 -2.39 -17.88 -0.04
C ILE A 7 -3.06 -19.22 0.28
N ASN A 8 -2.78 -20.26 -0.50
CA ASN A 8 -3.23 -21.62 -0.20
C ASN A 8 -2.53 -22.11 1.08
N ILE A 9 -3.32 -22.56 2.05
CA ILE A 9 -2.86 -23.10 3.33
C ILE A 9 -3.13 -24.61 3.49
N THR A 10 -3.78 -25.24 2.50
CA THR A 10 -4.06 -26.69 2.48
C THR A 10 -2.80 -27.51 2.25
N GLU A 11 -1.94 -27.08 1.33
CA GLU A 11 -0.65 -27.70 1.06
C GLU A 11 0.45 -26.81 1.64
N LYS A 12 1.51 -27.39 2.23
CA LYS A 12 2.68 -26.63 2.76
C LYS A 12 3.47 -25.86 1.69
N GLU A 13 2.98 -25.88 0.45
CA GLU A 13 3.48 -25.06 -0.64
C GLU A 13 2.62 -23.80 -0.68
N ASN A 14 3.25 -22.64 -0.43
CA ASN A 14 2.62 -21.31 -0.51
C ASN A 14 2.18 -21.00 -1.97
N GLN A 15 1.18 -21.71 -2.47
CA GLN A 15 0.62 -21.52 -3.80
C GLN A 15 -0.35 -20.34 -3.74
N GLU A 16 -0.31 -19.51 -4.79
CA GLU A 16 -1.13 -18.30 -4.87
C GLU A 16 -2.60 -18.66 -5.13
N MET A 17 -3.52 -17.95 -4.48
CA MET A 17 -4.93 -18.06 -4.82
C MET A 17 -5.13 -17.63 -6.29
N PRO A 18 -5.76 -18.46 -7.13
CA PRO A 18 -5.99 -18.20 -8.54
C PRO A 18 -7.17 -17.22 -8.72
N ILE A 19 -7.02 -16.00 -8.21
CA ILE A 19 -8.06 -14.98 -8.09
C ILE A 19 -8.82 -14.70 -9.39
N ASP A 20 -8.15 -14.79 -10.54
CA ASP A 20 -8.76 -14.56 -11.85
C ASP A 20 -9.92 -15.53 -12.15
N ARG A 21 -9.98 -16.71 -11.50
CA ARG A 21 -11.12 -17.65 -11.63
C ARG A 21 -12.42 -17.10 -11.03
N PHE A 22 -12.30 -16.17 -10.09
CA PHE A 22 -13.44 -15.51 -9.44
C PHE A 22 -13.84 -14.21 -10.17
N SER A 23 -13.10 -13.79 -11.20
CA SER A 23 -13.39 -12.58 -11.94
C SER A 23 -14.61 -12.78 -12.84
N ILE A 24 -15.65 -11.99 -12.62
CA ILE A 24 -16.90 -12.09 -13.41
C ILE A 24 -17.09 -10.95 -14.41
N LYS A 25 -16.48 -9.79 -14.14
CA LYS A 25 -16.53 -8.62 -15.00
C LYS A 25 -15.22 -7.86 -14.93
N SER A 26 -14.88 -7.18 -16.01
CA SER A 26 -13.72 -6.30 -16.08
C SER A 26 -14.12 -5.05 -16.85
N ALA A 27 -13.62 -3.90 -16.40
CA ALA A 27 -13.78 -2.64 -17.10
C ALA A 27 -13.18 -2.74 -18.50
N SER A 28 -13.77 -2.02 -19.45
CA SER A 28 -13.25 -1.90 -20.79
C SER A 28 -11.78 -1.49 -20.79
N SER A 29 -10.98 -2.15 -21.63
CA SER A 29 -9.54 -1.86 -21.73
C SER A 29 -9.29 -0.39 -22.07
N ALA A 30 -10.18 0.23 -22.86
CA ALA A 30 -10.10 1.64 -23.20
C ALA A 30 -10.11 2.56 -21.96
N LEU A 31 -11.02 2.35 -21.00
CA LEU A 31 -11.06 3.15 -19.77
C LEU A 31 -9.85 2.88 -18.87
N VAL A 32 -9.45 1.61 -18.74
CA VAL A 32 -8.28 1.22 -17.94
C VAL A 32 -7.00 1.83 -18.52
N ASP A 33 -6.83 1.78 -19.83
CA ASP A 33 -5.68 2.34 -20.54
C ASP A 33 -5.67 3.87 -20.45
N GLU A 34 -6.82 4.53 -20.57
CA GLU A 34 -6.96 5.98 -20.40
C GLU A 34 -6.54 6.41 -18.97
N LYS A 35 -7.04 5.71 -17.94
CA LYS A 35 -6.64 5.93 -16.54
C LYS A 35 -5.14 5.76 -16.36
N ASN A 36 -4.58 4.66 -16.89
CA ASN A 36 -3.15 4.37 -16.81
C ASN A 36 -2.32 5.44 -17.51
N GLN A 37 -2.78 5.98 -18.63
CA GLN A 37 -2.11 7.06 -19.34
C GLN A 37 -1.97 8.32 -18.47
N TYR A 38 -3.02 8.71 -17.74
CA TYR A 38 -2.95 9.85 -16.82
C TYR A 38 -2.05 9.58 -15.62
N LEU A 39 -2.11 8.37 -15.04
CA LEU A 39 -1.20 7.96 -13.97
C LEU A 39 0.26 7.97 -14.42
N GLU A 40 0.54 7.53 -15.65
CA GLU A 40 1.88 7.59 -16.23
C GLU A 40 2.35 9.02 -16.46
N LYS A 41 1.48 9.92 -16.94
CA LYS A 41 1.78 11.35 -17.05
C LYS A 41 2.14 11.94 -15.69
N ILE A 42 1.33 11.72 -14.66
CA ILE A 42 1.61 12.14 -13.27
C ILE A 42 2.98 11.61 -12.81
N ASN A 43 3.22 10.31 -12.99
CA ASN A 43 4.48 9.67 -12.59
C ASN A 43 5.69 10.21 -13.37
N SER A 44 5.53 10.50 -14.66
CA SER A 44 6.58 11.07 -15.49
C SER A 44 6.94 12.50 -15.05
N MET A 45 5.95 13.33 -14.73
CA MET A 45 6.18 14.67 -14.22
C MET A 45 6.78 14.63 -12.82
N LYS A 46 6.34 13.70 -11.97
CA LYS A 46 6.96 13.45 -10.67
C LYS A 46 8.44 13.12 -10.82
N ARG A 47 8.81 12.21 -11.73
CA ARG A 47 10.21 11.86 -12.02
C ARG A 47 11.03 13.05 -12.54
N LYS A 48 10.45 13.88 -13.42
CA LYS A 48 11.11 15.10 -13.92
C LYS A 48 11.29 16.16 -12.82
N GLN A 49 10.28 16.31 -11.97
CA GLN A 49 10.24 17.34 -10.94
C GLN A 49 11.13 16.98 -9.74
N PHE A 50 11.11 15.74 -9.28
CA PHE A 50 11.93 15.29 -8.16
C PHE A 50 13.17 14.59 -8.70
N SER A 51 14.28 15.34 -8.74
CA SER A 51 15.56 14.76 -9.12
C SER A 51 15.97 13.70 -8.11
N SER A 52 16.30 12.51 -8.59
CA SER A 52 16.62 11.33 -7.78
C SER A 52 17.82 11.52 -6.85
N TRP A 53 18.68 12.50 -7.11
CA TRP A 53 19.88 12.79 -6.31
C TRP A 53 19.61 13.64 -5.05
N LEU A 54 18.50 14.39 -5.00
CA LEU A 54 18.30 15.40 -3.97
C LEU A 54 18.15 14.80 -2.56
N LEU A 55 17.35 13.74 -2.42
CA LEU A 55 17.20 13.02 -1.15
C LEU A 55 18.49 12.31 -0.70
N PRO A 56 19.23 11.60 -1.58
CA PRO A 56 20.56 11.08 -1.27
C PRO A 56 21.55 12.15 -0.78
N VAL A 57 21.59 13.33 -1.41
CA VAL A 57 22.48 14.41 -0.96
C VAL A 57 22.09 14.94 0.42
N ILE A 58 20.79 15.11 0.69
CA ILE A 58 20.32 15.47 2.03
C ILE A 58 20.76 14.43 3.07
N MET A 59 20.63 13.13 2.76
CA MET A 59 21.06 12.04 3.62
C MET A 59 22.57 12.07 3.89
N ILE A 60 23.40 12.29 2.87
CA ILE A 60 24.86 12.40 3.02
C ILE A 60 25.23 13.57 3.94
N LEU A 61 24.56 14.72 3.80
CA LEU A 61 24.78 15.88 4.66
C LEU A 61 24.39 15.59 6.12
N ILE A 62 23.27 14.90 6.34
CA ILE A 62 22.87 14.47 7.69
C ILE A 62 23.90 13.51 8.30
N ILE A 63 24.37 12.52 7.55
CA ILE A 63 25.41 11.57 8.00
C ILE A 63 26.71 12.33 8.33
N THR A 64 27.12 13.28 7.49
CA THR A 64 28.32 14.09 7.70
C THR A 64 28.20 14.96 8.96
N ALA A 65 27.02 15.52 9.22
CA ALA A 65 26.74 16.24 10.46
C ALA A 65 26.87 15.32 11.67
N VAL A 66 26.25 14.13 11.65
CA VAL A 66 26.33 13.16 12.76
C VAL A 66 27.79 12.75 13.04
N MET A 67 28.58 12.46 11.99
CA MET A 67 30.00 12.13 12.14
C MET A 67 30.81 13.29 12.73
N SER A 68 30.56 14.52 12.27
CA SER A 68 31.24 15.72 12.76
C SER A 68 30.90 16.00 14.23
N PHE A 69 29.64 15.79 14.63
CA PHE A 69 29.21 15.90 16.02
C PHE A 69 29.90 14.85 16.91
N ASN A 70 29.96 13.59 16.47
CA ASN A 70 30.65 12.54 17.22
C ASN A 70 32.14 12.87 17.43
N ASN A 71 32.80 13.46 16.43
CA ASN A 71 34.19 13.91 16.56
C ASN A 71 34.35 15.05 17.57
N LEU A 72 33.35 15.93 17.73
CA LEU A 72 33.37 17.00 18.74
C LEU A 72 33.28 16.50 20.17
N VAL A 73 32.53 15.42 20.38
CA VAL A 73 32.29 14.83 21.70
C VAL A 73 33.29 13.71 22.01
N SER A 74 34.20 13.41 21.07
CA SER A 74 35.24 12.38 21.23
C SER A 74 36.31 12.79 22.25
N LYS A 75 37.06 11.81 22.79
CA LYS A 75 38.11 12.03 23.80
C LYS A 75 39.24 12.95 23.33
N ASP A 76 39.54 12.96 22.02
CA ASP A 76 40.56 13.81 21.39
C ASP A 76 39.92 14.66 20.28
N PRO A 77 39.22 15.75 20.62
CA PRO A 77 38.44 16.51 19.66
C PRO A 77 39.33 17.30 18.70
N LYS A 78 38.89 17.42 17.44
CA LYS A 78 39.40 18.39 16.46
C LYS A 78 38.35 19.48 16.25
N PRO A 79 38.21 20.44 17.19
CA PRO A 79 36.98 21.18 17.39
C PRO A 79 36.65 22.15 16.27
N VAL A 80 37.62 22.91 15.75
CA VAL A 80 37.34 23.98 14.77
C VAL A 80 36.77 23.40 13.46
N ASN A 81 37.45 22.40 12.88
CA ASN A 81 36.98 21.79 11.63
C ASN A 81 35.66 21.03 11.82
N SER A 82 35.48 20.39 12.97
CA SER A 82 34.28 19.59 13.23
C SER A 82 33.05 20.45 13.52
N ILE A 83 33.19 21.61 14.18
CA ILE A 83 32.10 22.59 14.35
C ILE A 83 31.67 23.14 12.99
N VAL A 84 32.62 23.60 12.18
CA VAL A 84 32.31 24.18 10.86
C VAL A 84 31.62 23.15 9.97
N MET A 85 32.15 21.92 9.89
CA MET A 85 31.55 20.84 9.09
C MET A 85 30.15 20.46 9.57
N PHE A 86 29.93 20.40 10.89
CA PHE A 86 28.62 20.15 11.48
C PHE A 86 27.61 21.24 11.09
N SER A 87 27.96 22.51 11.34
CA SER A 87 27.08 23.65 11.07
C SER A 87 26.74 23.76 9.58
N VAL A 88 27.72 23.67 8.70
CA VAL A 88 27.50 23.75 7.24
C VAL A 88 26.62 22.60 6.76
N SER A 89 26.87 21.38 7.24
CA SER A 89 26.11 20.20 6.81
C SER A 89 24.64 20.27 7.22
N ILE A 90 24.35 20.69 8.46
CA ILE A 90 22.96 20.86 8.93
C ILE A 90 22.26 21.98 8.18
N ILE A 91 22.90 23.14 8.03
CA ILE A 91 22.30 24.29 7.34
C ILE A 91 21.95 23.91 5.90
N LEU A 92 22.88 23.28 5.17
CA LEU A 92 22.64 22.83 3.80
C LEU A 92 21.56 21.75 3.73
N ALA A 93 21.57 20.76 4.63
CA ALA A 93 20.54 19.73 4.67
C ALA A 93 19.15 20.33 4.88
N PHE A 94 19.04 21.30 5.78
CA PHE A 94 17.79 21.98 6.10
C PHE A 94 17.28 22.84 4.93
N ILE A 95 18.17 23.61 4.28
CA ILE A 95 17.84 24.40 3.09
C ILE A 95 17.34 23.48 1.96
N LEU A 96 18.05 22.39 1.68
CA LEU A 96 17.66 21.45 0.63
C LEU A 96 16.36 20.71 0.97
N LEU A 97 16.13 20.39 2.24
CA LEU A 97 14.87 19.79 2.70
C LEU A 97 13.69 20.75 2.51
N ILE A 98 13.84 22.01 2.91
CA ILE A 98 12.81 23.05 2.68
C ILE A 98 12.55 23.21 1.18
N TYR A 99 13.61 23.32 0.37
CA TYR A 99 13.49 23.40 -1.08
C TYR A 99 12.71 22.20 -1.66
N TYR A 100 13.03 20.98 -1.22
CA TYR A 100 12.31 19.77 -1.61
C TYR A 100 10.83 19.83 -1.23
N LEU A 101 10.51 20.22 0.00
CA LEU A 101 9.13 20.32 0.49
C LEU A 101 8.33 21.38 -0.27
N ILE A 102 8.92 22.54 -0.56
CA ILE A 102 8.28 23.59 -1.38
C ILE A 102 8.02 23.06 -2.79
N LYS A 103 9.00 22.40 -3.41
CA LYS A 103 8.86 21.82 -4.75
C LYS A 103 7.77 20.74 -4.77
N LYS A 104 7.70 19.93 -3.71
CA LYS A 104 6.65 18.92 -3.51
C LYS A 104 5.27 19.53 -3.40
N ASN A 105 5.13 20.56 -2.58
CA ASN A 105 3.86 21.25 -2.40
C ASN A 105 3.40 21.94 -3.69
N LYS A 106 4.32 22.60 -4.42
CA LYS A 106 4.02 23.21 -5.73
C LYS A 106 3.58 22.19 -6.78
N PHE A 107 4.22 21.02 -6.79
CA PHE A 107 3.86 19.94 -7.70
C PHE A 107 2.46 19.41 -7.42
N ILE A 108 2.16 19.05 -6.17
CA ILE A 108 0.85 18.50 -5.77
C ILE A 108 -0.27 19.53 -6.05
N ASN A 109 0.01 20.81 -5.84
CA ASN A 109 -0.96 21.87 -6.04
C ASN A 109 -1.01 22.46 -7.45
N SER A 110 -0.23 21.94 -8.41
CA SER A 110 -0.28 22.48 -9.77
C SER A 110 -1.64 22.19 -10.41
N SER A 111 -2.12 23.14 -11.22
CA SER A 111 -3.40 23.01 -11.93
C SER A 111 -3.43 21.76 -12.79
N GLU A 112 -2.33 21.47 -13.50
CA GLU A 112 -2.21 20.30 -14.37
C GLU A 112 -2.32 18.97 -13.59
N ILE A 113 -1.70 18.87 -12.40
CA ILE A 113 -1.80 17.65 -11.58
C ILE A 113 -3.23 17.46 -11.05
N LYS A 114 -3.87 18.55 -10.62
CA LYS A 114 -5.28 18.52 -10.19
C LYS A 114 -6.21 18.12 -11.34
N ASP A 115 -6.00 18.65 -12.54
CA ASP A 115 -6.76 18.29 -13.75
C ASP A 115 -6.63 16.80 -14.08
N TYR A 116 -5.42 16.23 -14.02
CA TYR A 116 -5.26 14.79 -14.24
C TYR A 116 -5.96 13.93 -13.18
N TYR A 117 -5.92 14.33 -11.90
CA TYR A 117 -6.66 13.61 -10.86
C TYR A 117 -8.18 13.71 -11.06
N GLN A 118 -8.69 14.86 -11.46
CA GLN A 118 -10.12 15.02 -11.80
C GLN A 118 -10.51 14.12 -12.98
N LYS A 119 -9.66 14.02 -14.01
CA LYS A 119 -9.89 13.11 -15.15
C LYS A 119 -9.90 11.64 -14.72
N ILE A 120 -8.99 11.25 -13.83
CA ILE A 120 -8.97 9.90 -13.24
C ILE A 120 -10.27 9.64 -12.46
N GLU A 121 -10.74 10.61 -11.67
CA GLU A 121 -11.99 10.48 -10.91
C GLU A 121 -13.22 10.31 -11.82
N ILE A 122 -13.27 11.06 -12.93
CA ILE A 122 -14.32 10.90 -13.95
C ILE A 122 -14.25 9.50 -14.60
N ILE A 123 -13.05 8.99 -14.88
CA ILE A 123 -12.89 7.63 -15.42
C ILE A 123 -13.32 6.59 -14.38
N ASP A 124 -12.99 6.76 -13.11
CA ASP A 124 -13.43 5.87 -12.03
C ASP A 124 -14.95 5.84 -11.91
N GLN A 125 -15.63 6.98 -12.07
CA GLN A 125 -17.09 7.04 -12.14
C GLN A 125 -17.64 6.25 -13.34
N LYS A 126 -17.06 6.44 -14.54
CA LYS A 126 -17.47 5.67 -15.73
C LYS A 126 -17.26 4.17 -15.56
N ILE A 127 -16.16 3.76 -14.94
CA ILE A 127 -15.89 2.34 -14.65
C ILE A 127 -16.95 1.80 -13.68
N ASN A 128 -17.28 2.55 -12.64
CA ASN A 128 -18.32 2.14 -11.68
C ASN A 128 -19.70 1.99 -12.36
N GLU A 129 -20.04 2.91 -13.27
CA GLU A 129 -21.26 2.84 -14.07
C GLU A 129 -21.25 1.63 -15.02
N GLU A 130 -20.17 1.43 -15.78
CA GLU A 130 -20.01 0.30 -16.71
C GLU A 130 -20.19 -1.03 -15.98
N LEU A 131 -19.57 -1.15 -14.80
CA LEU A 131 -19.58 -2.37 -14.01
C LEU A 131 -20.82 -2.51 -13.12
N ASN A 132 -21.70 -1.52 -13.10
CA ASN A 132 -22.91 -1.46 -12.28
C ASN A 132 -22.61 -1.65 -10.78
N ILE A 133 -21.60 -0.94 -10.29
CA ILE A 133 -21.25 -0.95 -8.85
C ILE A 133 -22.39 -0.29 -8.06
N PRO A 134 -22.95 -0.95 -7.03
CA PRO A 134 -24.04 -0.38 -6.25
C PRO A 134 -23.59 0.84 -5.43
N SER A 135 -24.54 1.69 -5.05
CA SER A 135 -24.26 2.84 -4.17
C SER A 135 -23.92 2.42 -2.74
N SER A 136 -24.53 1.34 -2.25
CA SER A 136 -24.26 0.76 -0.93
C SER A 136 -23.02 -0.15 -0.98
N THR A 137 -21.85 0.45 -0.78
CA THR A 137 -20.56 -0.26 -0.74
C THR A 137 -19.80 0.08 0.53
N ILE A 138 -18.87 -0.80 0.90
CA ILE A 138 -17.85 -0.50 1.91
C ILE A 138 -16.48 -0.48 1.24
N LYS A 139 -15.57 0.34 1.76
CA LYS A 139 -14.17 0.34 1.35
C LYS A 139 -13.32 -0.35 2.40
N ILE A 140 -12.57 -1.36 2.00
CA ILE A 140 -11.64 -2.07 2.88
C ILE A 140 -10.25 -2.10 2.26
N ASP A 141 -9.24 -2.22 3.10
CA ASP A 141 -7.89 -2.50 2.69
C ASP A 141 -7.65 -4.02 2.78
N LEU A 142 -6.87 -4.57 1.85
CA LEU A 142 -6.36 -5.93 1.90
C LEU A 142 -4.85 -5.92 1.69
N LEU A 143 -4.13 -6.77 2.43
CA LEU A 143 -2.67 -6.80 2.39
C LEU A 143 -2.20 -7.95 1.50
N ALA A 144 -1.69 -7.60 0.32
CA ALA A 144 -1.14 -8.58 -0.61
C ALA A 144 0.36 -8.78 -0.33
N THR A 145 0.74 -10.01 0.02
CA THR A 145 2.14 -10.39 0.15
C THR A 145 2.78 -10.49 -1.25
N ILE A 146 3.96 -9.90 -1.44
CA ILE A 146 4.67 -10.02 -2.72
C ILE A 146 5.49 -11.29 -2.74
N TYR A 147 5.27 -12.12 -3.75
CA TYR A 147 6.07 -13.31 -4.00
C TYR A 147 6.99 -13.14 -5.22
N LYS A 148 8.00 -13.99 -5.31
CA LYS A 148 8.76 -14.25 -6.53
C LYS A 148 8.92 -15.76 -6.71
N ILE A 149 8.90 -16.22 -7.95
CA ILE A 149 9.24 -17.59 -8.27
C ILE A 149 10.77 -17.68 -8.34
N LYS A 150 11.36 -18.62 -7.59
CA LYS A 150 12.79 -18.96 -7.68
C LYS A 150 12.90 -20.49 -7.72
N ASP A 151 13.54 -21.01 -8.77
CA ASP A 151 13.75 -22.45 -8.98
C ASP A 151 12.43 -23.25 -8.90
N GLY A 152 11.37 -22.72 -9.52
CA GLY A 152 10.03 -23.32 -9.50
C GLY A 152 9.25 -23.18 -8.19
N LYS A 153 9.84 -22.59 -7.15
CA LYS A 153 9.19 -22.39 -5.83
C LYS A 153 8.75 -20.94 -5.63
N THR A 154 7.56 -20.75 -5.08
CA THR A 154 7.06 -19.44 -4.62
C THR A 154 7.78 -19.06 -3.32
N ILE A 155 8.58 -17.99 -3.36
CA ILE A 155 9.27 -17.45 -2.19
C ILE A 155 8.82 -16.02 -1.92
N VAL A 156 8.62 -15.68 -0.65
CA VAL A 156 8.28 -14.31 -0.23
C VAL A 156 9.38 -13.36 -0.68
N ARG A 157 9.02 -12.34 -1.45
CA ARG A 157 9.95 -11.32 -1.91
C ARG A 157 10.23 -10.34 -0.78
N LYS A 158 11.34 -10.52 -0.09
CA LYS A 158 11.86 -9.56 0.89
C LYS A 158 12.34 -8.28 0.18
N ASN A 159 11.43 -7.32 -0.03
CA ASN A 159 11.69 -6.05 -0.73
C ASN A 159 11.79 -4.86 0.26
N GLY A 160 12.25 -5.09 1.49
CA GLY A 160 12.28 -4.05 2.53
C GLY A 160 10.91 -3.75 3.15
N PHE A 161 9.85 -4.40 2.68
CA PHE A 161 8.49 -4.34 3.21
C PHE A 161 7.83 -5.73 3.11
N ASP A 162 6.79 -5.94 3.89
CA ASP A 162 6.19 -7.27 4.10
C ASP A 162 4.97 -7.48 3.19
N ALA A 163 4.18 -6.43 2.93
CA ALA A 163 3.00 -6.48 2.07
C ALA A 163 2.75 -5.15 1.34
N VAL A 164 1.91 -5.20 0.31
CA VAL A 164 1.31 -4.01 -0.32
C VAL A 164 -0.12 -3.87 0.19
N ASN A 165 -0.49 -2.66 0.60
CA ASN A 165 -1.85 -2.32 0.97
C ASN A 165 -2.64 -1.95 -0.29
N TYR A 166 -3.72 -2.67 -0.56
CA TYR A 166 -4.64 -2.42 -1.68
C TYR A 166 -6.04 -2.08 -1.15
N GLU A 167 -6.62 -0.98 -1.63
CA GLU A 167 -8.02 -0.65 -1.37
C GLU A 167 -8.94 -1.44 -2.31
N PHE A 168 -9.98 -2.05 -1.74
CA PHE A 168 -11.06 -2.71 -2.43
C PHE A 168 -12.39 -2.08 -2.05
N VAL A 169 -13.28 -1.98 -3.04
CA VAL A 169 -14.69 -1.71 -2.81
C VAL A 169 -15.40 -3.07 -2.67
N VAL A 170 -16.16 -3.24 -1.60
CA VAL A 170 -16.88 -4.49 -1.29
C VAL A 170 -18.36 -4.22 -1.19
N PHE A 171 -19.14 -5.12 -1.76
CA PHE A 171 -20.60 -5.11 -1.65
C PHE A 171 -21.14 -6.54 -1.62
N SER A 172 -22.31 -6.70 -1.03
CA SER A 172 -23.03 -7.98 -0.99
C SER A 172 -24.27 -7.90 -1.87
N LYS A 173 -24.55 -8.95 -2.63
CA LYS A 173 -25.83 -9.14 -3.31
C LYS A 173 -26.22 -10.60 -3.14
N GLU A 174 -27.43 -10.85 -2.67
CA GLU A 174 -27.95 -12.19 -2.41
C GLU A 174 -26.97 -12.99 -1.52
N ASP A 175 -26.56 -14.18 -1.94
CA ASP A 175 -25.64 -15.07 -1.23
C ASP A 175 -24.16 -14.88 -1.60
N ASN A 176 -23.83 -13.79 -2.31
CA ASN A 176 -22.49 -13.51 -2.78
C ASN A 176 -21.90 -12.22 -2.20
N ILE A 177 -20.57 -12.21 -2.06
CA ILE A 177 -19.73 -11.04 -1.78
C ILE A 177 -18.93 -10.72 -3.04
N TYR A 178 -18.86 -9.44 -3.35
CA TYR A 178 -18.13 -8.93 -4.49
C TYR A 178 -17.00 -8.04 -4.01
N LEU A 179 -15.81 -8.25 -4.56
CA LEU A 179 -14.63 -7.40 -4.37
C LEU A 179 -14.32 -6.71 -5.69
N PHE A 180 -14.18 -5.38 -5.66
CA PHE A 180 -13.84 -4.56 -6.82
C PHE A 180 -12.52 -3.83 -6.56
N ASP A 181 -11.52 -4.08 -7.42
CA ASP A 181 -10.15 -3.53 -7.28
C ASP A 181 -9.92 -2.22 -8.06
N GLY A 182 -11.00 -1.62 -8.59
CA GLY A 182 -10.91 -0.45 -9.48
C GLY A 182 -10.86 -0.80 -10.97
N ALA A 183 -10.78 -2.09 -11.34
CA ALA A 183 -10.82 -2.54 -12.73
C ALA A 183 -11.62 -3.84 -12.93
N LYS A 184 -11.61 -4.77 -11.98
CA LYS A 184 -12.29 -6.07 -12.07
C LYS A 184 -13.17 -6.32 -10.87
N ILE A 185 -14.30 -7.00 -11.10
CA ILE A 185 -15.17 -7.53 -10.04
C ILE A 185 -14.86 -9.02 -9.88
N TYR A 186 -14.55 -9.40 -8.64
CA TYR A 186 -14.42 -10.77 -8.19
C TYR A 186 -15.64 -11.16 -7.37
N GLU A 187 -16.25 -12.31 -7.68
CA GLU A 187 -17.43 -12.84 -7.00
C GLU A 187 -17.05 -14.06 -6.15
N PHE A 188 -17.55 -14.07 -4.91
CA PHE A 188 -17.35 -15.15 -3.96
C PHE A 188 -18.68 -15.51 -3.30
N GLU A 189 -19.00 -16.79 -3.21
CA GLU A 189 -20.13 -17.21 -2.37
C GLU A 189 -19.81 -16.92 -0.91
N LYS A 190 -20.79 -16.40 -0.16
CA LYS A 190 -20.64 -16.17 1.29
C LYS A 190 -20.25 -17.45 2.03
N SER A 191 -20.74 -18.59 1.54
CA SER A 191 -20.45 -19.93 2.06
C SER A 191 -18.96 -20.28 2.05
N MET A 192 -18.16 -19.67 1.15
CA MET A 192 -16.73 -19.91 1.04
C MET A 192 -15.98 -19.33 2.23
N PHE A 193 -16.45 -18.23 2.80
CA PHE A 193 -15.84 -17.62 3.97
C PHE A 193 -16.20 -18.40 5.23
N LYS A 194 -15.19 -18.93 5.93
CA LYS A 194 -15.42 -19.85 7.06
C LYS A 194 -15.29 -19.17 8.41
N LYS A 195 -14.23 -18.39 8.59
CA LYS A 195 -13.89 -17.78 9.88
C LYS A 195 -12.90 -16.64 9.74
N ILE A 196 -12.80 -15.84 10.80
CA ILE A 196 -11.78 -14.83 11.00
C ILE A 196 -10.86 -15.30 12.14
N ILE A 197 -9.55 -15.24 11.91
CA ILE A 197 -8.53 -15.51 12.92
C ILE A 197 -7.89 -14.17 13.29
N LEU A 198 -8.09 -13.73 14.53
CA LEU A 198 -7.50 -12.52 15.07
C LEU A 198 -6.02 -12.76 15.38
N SER A 199 -5.17 -11.84 14.95
CA SER A 199 -3.72 -11.97 15.10
C SER A 199 -3.12 -10.66 15.62
N ASN A 200 -2.12 -10.75 16.49
CA ASN A 200 -1.33 -9.58 16.92
C ASN A 200 -0.15 -9.26 16.00
N THR A 201 -0.11 -9.90 14.83
CA THR A 201 0.97 -9.75 13.85
C THR A 201 0.85 -8.41 13.11
N LYS A 202 2.01 -7.87 12.69
CA LYS A 202 2.09 -6.60 11.95
C LYS A 202 2.83 -6.80 10.64
N ALA A 203 2.39 -6.11 9.61
CA ALA A 203 3.08 -5.99 8.32
C ALA A 203 3.62 -4.56 8.15
N ARG A 204 4.84 -4.45 7.61
CA ARG A 204 5.37 -3.18 7.08
C ARG A 204 4.83 -2.97 5.67
N VAL A 205 4.12 -1.87 5.45
CA VAL A 205 3.58 -1.49 4.15
C VAL A 205 4.05 -0.09 3.73
N PRO A 206 4.34 0.14 2.44
CA PRO A 206 4.92 1.40 1.97
C PRO A 206 3.89 2.54 1.85
N PHE A 207 2.61 2.21 1.68
CA PHE A 207 1.57 3.18 1.34
C PHE A 207 0.37 3.07 2.28
N TRP A 208 -0.31 4.20 2.43
CA TRP A 208 -1.55 4.37 3.18
C TRP A 208 -2.63 4.80 2.20
N ASN A 209 -3.76 4.09 2.18
CA ASN A 209 -4.81 4.27 1.17
C ASN A 209 -6.02 5.06 1.69
N LYS A 210 -6.14 5.27 3.00
CA LYS A 210 -7.29 5.99 3.56
C LYS A 210 -7.10 7.51 3.52
N ASN A 211 -8.20 8.24 3.41
CA ASN A 211 -8.21 9.70 3.47
C ASN A 211 -7.94 10.22 4.89
N GLU A 212 -8.42 9.47 5.90
CA GLU A 212 -8.20 9.78 7.30
C GLU A 212 -6.72 9.63 7.68
N LYS A 213 -6.30 10.31 8.75
CA LYS A 213 -4.92 10.22 9.21
C LYS A 213 -4.67 8.84 9.81
N PHE A 214 -3.58 8.19 9.40
CA PHE A 214 -3.17 6.89 9.93
C PHE A 214 -3.07 6.85 11.48
N SER A 215 -2.83 7.99 12.13
CA SER A 215 -2.80 8.11 13.59
C SER A 215 -4.14 7.79 14.26
N GLU A 216 -5.27 8.02 13.58
CA GLU A 216 -6.62 7.71 14.07
C GLU A 216 -6.83 6.20 14.25
N TYR A 217 -6.12 5.41 13.45
CA TYR A 217 -6.09 3.94 13.52
C TYR A 217 -4.99 3.40 14.44
N LYS A 218 -4.34 4.25 15.25
CA LYS A 218 -3.21 3.90 16.13
C LYS A 218 -2.01 3.29 15.38
N ILE A 219 -1.89 3.58 14.08
CA ILE A 219 -0.79 3.10 13.24
C ILE A 219 0.46 3.94 13.49
N LYS A 220 1.62 3.28 13.52
CA LYS A 220 2.93 3.92 13.64
C LYS A 220 3.72 3.73 12.36
N ARG A 221 4.72 4.58 12.15
CA ARG A 221 5.74 4.37 11.12
C ARG A 221 7.03 3.86 11.76
N ASP A 222 7.76 3.03 11.03
CA ASP A 222 9.12 2.62 11.40
C ASP A 222 10.16 3.68 11.01
N ASN A 223 11.44 3.42 11.30
CA ASN A 223 12.55 4.32 10.99
C ASN A 223 12.77 4.53 9.48
N LEU A 224 12.22 3.65 8.64
CA LEU A 224 12.25 3.77 7.18
C LEU A 224 11.01 4.49 6.64
N GLY A 225 10.11 4.95 7.52
CA GLY A 225 8.88 5.63 7.16
C GLY A 225 7.74 4.70 6.73
N MET A 226 7.89 3.38 6.92
CA MET A 226 6.92 2.37 6.53
C MET A 226 5.82 2.26 7.58
N TYR A 227 4.57 2.06 7.16
CA TYR A 227 3.45 1.90 8.08
C TYR A 227 3.45 0.50 8.68
N LEU A 228 3.32 0.41 10.01
CA LEU A 228 3.20 -0.84 10.75
C LEU A 228 1.73 -1.14 11.01
N ILE A 229 1.15 -1.98 10.15
CA ILE A 229 -0.28 -2.30 10.17
C ILE A 229 -0.50 -3.66 10.83
N LYS A 230 -1.31 -3.69 11.89
CA LYS A 230 -1.81 -4.94 12.49
C LYS A 230 -2.83 -5.56 11.54
N TYR A 231 -2.76 -6.87 11.33
CA TYR A 231 -3.66 -7.58 10.43
C TYR A 231 -4.20 -8.85 11.06
N ASP A 232 -5.38 -9.24 10.58
CA ASP A 232 -6.08 -10.48 10.89
C ASP A 232 -6.22 -11.30 9.60
N GLN A 233 -6.67 -12.55 9.75
CA GLN A 233 -6.76 -13.50 8.65
C GLN A 233 -8.22 -13.88 8.41
N ILE A 234 -8.66 -13.88 7.16
CA ILE A 234 -9.94 -14.43 6.74
C ILE A 234 -9.66 -15.76 6.06
N ILE A 235 -10.28 -16.82 6.56
CA ILE A 235 -10.17 -18.16 5.97
C ILE A 235 -11.29 -18.37 4.98
N LEU A 236 -10.92 -18.64 3.73
CA LEU A 236 -11.80 -18.92 2.61
C LEU A 236 -11.57 -20.36 2.13
N ASN A 237 -12.62 -21.09 1.78
CA ASN A 237 -12.53 -22.45 1.23
C ASN A 237 -13.33 -22.53 -0.08
N ASP A 238 -12.67 -22.92 -1.18
CA ASP A 238 -13.28 -23.02 -2.50
C ASP A 238 -13.87 -24.40 -2.84
N GLY A 239 -13.93 -25.30 -1.86
CA GLY A 239 -14.31 -26.70 -2.00
C GLY A 239 -13.13 -27.65 -2.21
N PHE A 240 -11.99 -27.13 -2.69
CA PHE A 240 -10.78 -27.93 -2.96
C PHE A 240 -9.63 -27.51 -2.05
N ASN A 241 -9.45 -26.20 -1.84
CA ASN A 241 -8.38 -25.61 -1.07
C ASN A 241 -8.92 -24.59 -0.08
N GLU A 242 -8.18 -24.42 0.99
CA GLU A 242 -8.31 -23.32 1.93
C GLU A 242 -7.28 -22.25 1.61
N TYR A 243 -7.74 -21.01 1.57
CA TYR A 243 -6.93 -19.83 1.35
C TYR A 243 -7.04 -18.88 2.52
N GLU A 244 -5.93 -18.22 2.80
CA GLU A 244 -5.83 -17.14 3.77
C GLU A 244 -5.81 -15.80 3.04
N ILE A 245 -6.75 -14.92 3.38
CA ILE A 245 -6.78 -13.51 2.96
C ILE A 245 -6.36 -12.65 4.14
N ILE A 246 -5.39 -11.76 3.94
CA ILE A 246 -4.90 -10.87 4.99
C ILE A 246 -5.60 -9.51 4.91
N ILE A 247 -6.21 -9.10 6.03
CA ILE A 247 -6.97 -7.85 6.15
C ILE A 247 -6.44 -7.04 7.35
N PRO A 248 -6.25 -5.71 7.23
CA PRO A 248 -5.93 -4.89 8.38
C PRO A 248 -7.01 -4.95 9.46
N THR A 249 -6.60 -5.04 10.72
CA THR A 249 -7.51 -5.16 11.86
C THR A 249 -8.53 -4.00 11.94
N TYR A 250 -8.21 -2.83 11.40
CA TYR A 250 -9.15 -1.70 11.40
C TYR A 250 -10.32 -1.83 10.42
N ASP A 251 -10.27 -2.76 9.46
CA ASP A 251 -11.35 -3.01 8.49
C ASP A 251 -12.09 -4.33 8.76
N ILE A 252 -11.66 -5.14 9.74
CA ILE A 252 -12.25 -6.45 10.01
C ILE A 252 -13.73 -6.37 10.41
N GLU A 253 -14.11 -5.41 11.26
CA GLU A 253 -15.48 -5.26 11.73
C GLU A 253 -16.43 -4.89 10.58
N LYS A 254 -15.99 -3.97 9.70
CA LYS A 254 -16.75 -3.57 8.51
C LYS A 254 -16.95 -4.76 7.58
N PHE A 255 -15.90 -5.54 7.33
CA PHE A 255 -15.99 -6.72 6.48
C PHE A 255 -16.90 -7.79 7.11
N ASN A 256 -16.73 -8.06 8.40
CA ASN A 256 -17.51 -9.09 9.09
C ASN A 256 -19.00 -8.74 9.19
N SER A 257 -19.38 -7.46 9.19
CA SER A 257 -20.80 -7.07 9.15
C SER A 257 -21.55 -7.55 7.90
N LEU A 258 -20.84 -7.92 6.83
CA LEU A 258 -21.44 -8.47 5.61
C LEU A 258 -21.61 -10.00 5.64
N LEU A 259 -20.86 -10.69 6.51
CA LEU A 259 -20.71 -12.15 6.49
C LEU A 259 -21.08 -12.84 7.80
N ASN A 260 -21.04 -12.13 8.92
CA ASN A 260 -21.28 -12.66 10.27
C ASN A 260 -20.48 -13.95 10.56
N LEU A 261 -19.19 -13.94 10.21
CA LEU A 261 -18.29 -15.07 10.42
C LEU A 261 -17.99 -15.25 11.90
N LYS A 262 -17.72 -16.51 12.27
CA LYS A 262 -17.14 -16.85 13.56
C LYS A 262 -15.74 -16.23 13.68
N ILE A 263 -15.47 -15.61 14.83
CA ILE A 263 -14.18 -15.02 15.17
C ILE A 263 -13.45 -15.96 16.14
N GLU A 264 -12.18 -16.23 15.86
CA GLU A 264 -11.28 -17.05 16.68
C GLU A 264 -10.02 -16.25 17.01
N GLU A 265 -9.42 -16.49 18.18
CA GLU A 265 -8.12 -15.93 18.54
C GLU A 265 -7.02 -16.91 18.12
N ASN A 266 -5.90 -16.37 17.59
CA ASN A 266 -4.70 -17.15 17.24
C ASN A 266 -3.82 -17.43 18.46
#